data_AF-A0A3D1TDT7-F1
#
_entry.id   AF-A0A3D1TDT7-F1
#
_cell.length_a   1.000
_cell.length_b   1.000
_cell.length_c   1.000
_cell.angle_alpha   90.00
_cell.angle_beta   90.00
_cell.angle_gamma   90.00
#
_symmetry.space_group_name_H-M   'P 1'
#
loop_
_entity.id
_entity.type
_entity.pdbx_description
1 polymer ?
#
loop_
_entity_poly.entity_id
_entity_poly.type
_entity_poly.pdbx_seq_one_letter_code
_entity_poly.pdbx_strand_id
1 'polypeptide(L)'
;MVEVPRAGWSASYTIGLTGTAKVQLPKQFALLGEDSIEGKAVRVTASRDVAVYGLTHIDYSTDTFLGIPVELLGNEYIAIGYKNVWSEIPVLNGSQFAIAAPYHDTVIEIDPSTGTTTRPSGDPFTIVLNRGETF
;
A
#
# COMPACT_ATOMS: atom_id res chain seq x y z
N MET A 1 13.71 -9.47 8.04
CA MET A 1 14.19 -8.47 7.06
C MET A 1 13.00 -7.67 6.58
N VAL A 2 13.14 -6.35 6.51
CA VAL A 2 12.18 -5.44 5.87
C VAL A 2 12.90 -4.74 4.74
N GLU A 3 12.28 -4.68 3.57
CA GLU A 3 12.91 -4.14 2.36
C GLU A 3 11.90 -3.39 1.48
N VAL A 4 12.42 -2.48 0.66
CA VAL A 4 11.71 -1.92 -0.51
C VAL A 4 12.47 -2.41 -1.73
N PRO A 5 12.09 -3.58 -2.30
CA PRO A 5 12.95 -4.35 -3.20
C PRO A 5 13.41 -3.56 -4.43
N ARG A 6 12.55 -2.69 -4.96
CA ARG A 6 12.81 -1.91 -6.18
C ARG A 6 13.48 -0.56 -5.91
N ALA A 7 13.63 -0.18 -4.64
CA ALA A 7 14.33 1.04 -4.24
C ALA A 7 15.70 0.77 -3.59
N GLY A 8 16.13 -0.50 -3.53
CA GLY A 8 17.45 -0.88 -2.99
C GLY A 8 17.62 -0.64 -1.48
N TRP A 9 16.53 -0.46 -0.74
CA TRP A 9 16.57 -0.26 0.71
C TRP A 9 16.20 -1.55 1.44
N SER A 10 16.95 -1.87 2.48
CA SER A 10 16.64 -2.98 3.37
C SER A 10 17.18 -2.73 4.78
N ALA A 11 16.54 -3.37 5.76
CA ALA A 11 16.96 -3.39 7.14
C ALA A 11 16.62 -4.75 7.79
N SER A 12 17.54 -5.23 8.63
CA SER A 12 17.39 -6.48 9.36
C SER A 12 17.19 -6.22 10.85
N TYR A 13 16.30 -7.00 11.45
CA TYR A 13 15.89 -6.86 12.85
C TYR A 13 15.76 -8.24 13.49
N THR A 14 16.03 -8.31 14.79
CA THR A 14 15.79 -9.48 15.64
C THR A 14 14.68 -9.13 16.62
N ILE A 15 13.61 -9.94 16.62
CA ILE A 15 12.52 -9.83 17.57
C ILE A 15 12.77 -10.86 18.68
N GLY A 16 12.94 -10.41 19.91
CA GLY A 16 13.04 -11.28 21.08
C GLY A 16 11.70 -11.95 21.41
N LEU A 17 11.72 -12.95 22.31
CA LEU A 17 10.55 -13.79 22.63
C LEU A 17 9.27 -13.03 23.03
N THR A 18 9.40 -11.82 23.56
CA THR A 18 8.29 -10.97 24.01
C THR A 18 8.39 -9.54 23.44
N GLY A 19 9.11 -9.39 22.33
CA GLY A 19 9.47 -8.07 21.79
C GLY A 19 8.66 -7.64 20.57
N THR A 20 8.88 -6.39 20.18
CA THR A 20 8.44 -5.81 18.91
C THR A 20 9.63 -5.14 18.24
N ALA A 21 9.74 -5.23 16.92
CA ALA A 21 10.66 -4.39 16.15
C ALA A 21 9.91 -3.20 15.56
N LYS A 22 10.42 -1.99 15.80
CA LYS A 22 9.92 -0.77 15.14
C LYS A 22 10.80 -0.48 13.92
N VAL A 23 10.18 -0.35 12.76
CA VAL A 23 10.86 -0.07 11.50
C VAL A 23 10.40 1.28 10.97
N GLN A 24 11.30 2.26 11.01
CA GLN A 24 11.04 3.57 10.42
C GLN A 24 11.39 3.51 8.93
N LEU A 25 10.37 3.63 8.08
CA LEU A 25 10.58 3.75 6.64
C LEU A 25 11.03 5.17 6.27
N PRO A 26 12.00 5.32 5.35
CA PRO A 26 12.30 6.60 4.72
C PRO A 26 11.06 7.20 4.04
N LYS A 27 10.82 8.50 4.26
CA LYS A 27 9.64 9.22 3.72
C LYS A 27 9.52 9.17 2.19
N GLN A 28 10.64 8.99 1.49
CA GLN A 28 10.66 8.90 0.02
C GLN A 28 9.92 7.66 -0.53
N PHE A 29 9.60 6.68 0.31
CA PHE A 29 8.80 5.51 -0.08
C PHE A 29 7.30 5.74 0.08
N ALA A 30 6.86 6.92 0.52
CA ALA A 30 5.46 7.29 0.47
C ALA A 30 4.96 7.32 -0.99
N LEU A 31 3.75 6.83 -1.20
CA LEU A 31 3.03 6.99 -2.46
C LEU A 31 2.45 8.39 -2.49
N LEU A 32 2.92 9.19 -3.44
CA LEU A 32 2.50 10.60 -3.61
C LEU A 32 1.95 10.86 -5.02
N GLY A 33 2.15 9.93 -5.94
CA GLY A 33 1.57 9.96 -7.27
C GLY A 33 0.15 9.40 -7.29
N GLU A 34 -0.49 9.54 -8.44
CA GLU A 34 -1.79 8.95 -8.76
C GLU A 34 -1.71 8.29 -10.14
N ASP A 35 -2.42 7.18 -10.33
CA ASP A 35 -2.47 6.43 -11.61
C ASP A 35 -1.07 6.14 -12.18
N SER A 36 -0.15 5.70 -11.31
CA SER A 36 1.26 5.53 -11.67
C SER A 36 1.85 4.29 -11.02
N ILE A 37 2.66 3.53 -11.78
CA ILE A 37 3.37 2.37 -11.26
C ILE A 37 4.67 2.83 -10.58
N GLU A 38 4.85 2.49 -9.30
CA GLU A 38 6.02 2.88 -8.52
C GLU A 38 6.71 1.68 -7.85
N GLY A 39 8.04 1.71 -7.70
CA GLY A 39 8.82 0.64 -7.06
C GLY A 39 8.89 0.74 -5.53
N LYS A 40 7.78 1.02 -4.85
CA LYS A 40 7.76 1.46 -3.45
C LYS A 40 7.14 0.47 -2.46
N ALA A 41 6.75 -0.73 -2.90
CA ALA A 41 6.15 -1.71 -2.00
C ALA A 41 7.16 -2.18 -0.94
N VAL A 42 6.67 -2.34 0.29
CA VAL A 42 7.46 -2.87 1.41
C VAL A 42 7.24 -4.37 1.51
N ARG A 43 8.33 -5.14 1.58
CA ARG A 43 8.30 -6.58 1.82
C ARG A 43 8.88 -6.89 3.19
N VAL A 44 8.13 -7.65 3.98
CA VAL A 44 8.58 -8.17 5.27
C VAL A 44 8.79 -9.67 5.14
N THR A 45 9.99 -10.15 5.47
CA THR A 45 10.34 -11.57 5.53
C THR A 45 10.81 -11.89 6.94
N ALA A 46 10.19 -12.88 7.58
CA ALA A 46 10.54 -13.32 8.94
C ALA A 46 10.83 -14.82 8.95
N SER A 47 11.66 -15.27 9.90
CA SER A 47 11.98 -16.70 10.08
C SER A 47 10.91 -17.47 10.86
N ARG A 48 9.94 -16.76 11.44
CA ARG A 48 8.78 -17.27 12.17
C ARG A 48 7.62 -16.32 11.95
N ASP A 49 6.40 -16.79 12.23
CA ASP A 49 5.19 -15.97 12.13
C ASP A 49 5.29 -14.70 12.98
N VAL A 50 4.91 -13.58 12.37
CA VAL A 50 4.89 -12.26 13.00
C VAL A 50 3.63 -11.53 12.58
N ALA A 51 3.05 -10.75 13.50
CA ALA A 51 2.05 -9.75 13.15
C ALA A 51 2.75 -8.47 12.69
N VAL A 52 2.30 -7.91 11.57
CA VAL A 52 2.82 -6.65 11.01
C VAL A 52 1.74 -5.59 11.09
N TYR A 53 2.05 -4.46 11.71
CA TYR A 53 1.14 -3.31 11.78
C TYR A 53 1.77 -2.13 11.07
N GLY A 54 1.08 -1.61 10.06
CA GLY A 54 1.42 -0.34 9.43
C GLY A 54 0.86 0.81 10.24
N LEU A 55 1.66 1.85 10.44
CA LEU A 55 1.24 3.08 11.11
C LEU A 55 1.80 4.28 10.35
N THR A 56 0.93 5.23 10.05
CA THR A 56 1.31 6.57 9.60
C THR A 56 0.73 7.59 10.55
N HIS A 57 1.51 8.62 10.86
CA HIS A 57 1.09 9.72 11.72
C HIS A 57 1.55 11.02 11.08
N ILE A 58 0.61 11.92 10.88
CA ILE A 58 0.82 13.30 10.46
C ILE A 58 0.06 14.21 11.43
N ASP A 59 0.29 15.52 11.34
CA ASP A 59 -0.48 16.46 12.15
C ASP A 59 -1.98 16.26 11.89
N TYR A 60 -2.72 16.05 12.98
CA TYR A 60 -4.18 15.85 13.00
C TYR A 60 -4.71 14.56 12.36
N SER A 61 -3.86 13.60 11.94
CA SER A 61 -4.32 12.28 11.46
C SER A 61 -3.40 11.12 11.87
N THR A 62 -3.99 9.96 12.11
CA THR A 62 -3.26 8.70 12.33
C THR A 62 -4.01 7.57 11.66
N ASP A 63 -3.35 6.90 10.72
CA ASP A 63 -3.92 5.74 10.04
C ASP A 63 -3.09 4.50 10.37
N THR A 64 -3.78 3.37 10.49
CA THR A 64 -3.14 2.08 10.74
C THR A 64 -3.79 0.98 9.92
N PHE A 65 -3.02 -0.07 9.64
CA PHE A 65 -3.56 -1.29 9.02
C PHE A 65 -2.83 -2.53 9.54
N LEU A 66 -3.51 -3.67 9.47
CA LEU A 66 -2.92 -4.98 9.70
C LEU A 66 -2.38 -5.53 8.37
N GLY A 67 -1.10 -5.89 8.35
CA GLY A 67 -0.52 -6.60 7.22
C GLY A 67 -1.02 -8.04 7.18
N ILE A 68 -1.62 -8.42 6.07
CA ILE A 68 -2.02 -9.80 5.80
C ILE A 68 -0.84 -10.54 5.16
N PRO A 69 -0.44 -11.73 5.66
CA PRO A 69 0.59 -12.54 5.04
C PRO A 69 0.28 -12.85 3.57
N VAL A 70 1.32 -12.92 2.75
CA VAL A 70 1.18 -13.07 1.29
C VAL A 70 0.44 -14.36 0.93
N GLU A 71 0.64 -15.44 1.69
CA GLU A 71 -0.04 -16.73 1.52
C GLU A 71 -1.55 -16.70 1.83
N LEU A 72 -2.06 -15.62 2.43
CA LEU A 72 -3.48 -15.44 2.77
C LEU A 72 -4.19 -14.38 1.90
N LEU A 73 -3.52 -13.83 0.89
CA LEU A 73 -4.14 -12.87 -0.02
C LEU A 73 -5.19 -13.56 -0.91
N GLY A 74 -6.35 -12.93 -1.03
CA GLY A 74 -7.37 -13.27 -2.03
C GLY A 74 -7.08 -12.63 -3.39
N ASN A 75 -7.97 -12.88 -4.35
CA ASN A 75 -7.89 -12.34 -5.71
C ASN A 75 -8.92 -11.23 -5.98
N GLU A 76 -9.86 -11.00 -5.06
CA GLU A 76 -10.94 -10.03 -5.20
C GLU A 76 -11.00 -9.13 -3.98
N TYR A 77 -11.06 -7.82 -4.21
CA TYR A 77 -11.10 -6.81 -3.17
C TYR A 77 -12.07 -5.69 -3.56
N ILE A 78 -12.70 -5.08 -2.56
CA ILE A 78 -13.54 -3.90 -2.74
C ILE A 78 -12.89 -2.75 -1.97
N ALA A 79 -12.43 -1.73 -2.70
CA ALA A 79 -12.00 -0.48 -2.09
C ALA A 79 -13.23 0.37 -1.74
N ILE A 80 -13.45 0.57 -0.45
CA ILE A 80 -14.58 1.36 0.06
C ILE A 80 -14.06 2.74 0.44
N GLY A 81 -14.67 3.79 -0.13
CA GLY A 81 -14.34 5.17 0.15
C GLY A 81 -15.58 6.03 0.28
N TYR A 82 -15.41 7.24 0.78
CA TYR A 82 -16.43 8.27 0.82
C TYR A 82 -15.92 9.55 0.17
N LYS A 83 -16.82 10.28 -0.49
CA LYS A 83 -16.47 11.54 -1.14
C LYS A 83 -16.00 12.57 -0.10
N ASN A 84 -15.11 13.45 -0.53
CA ASN A 84 -14.83 14.65 0.26
C ASN A 84 -16.10 15.46 0.44
N VAL A 85 -16.40 15.82 1.69
CA VAL A 85 -17.56 16.66 2.05
C VAL A 85 -17.19 18.09 2.41
N TRP A 86 -15.90 18.40 2.49
CA TRP A 86 -15.39 19.75 2.72
C TRP A 86 -14.79 20.34 1.43
N SER A 87 -15.61 21.03 0.66
CA SER A 87 -15.20 21.70 -0.58
C SER A 87 -14.33 22.95 -0.37
N GLU A 88 -14.29 23.48 0.86
CA GLU A 88 -13.58 24.72 1.20
C GLU A 88 -12.18 24.49 1.78
N ILE A 89 -11.79 23.22 2.02
CA ILE A 89 -10.46 22.88 2.53
C ILE A 89 -9.65 22.27 1.37
N PRO A 90 -8.74 23.04 0.74
CA PRO A 90 -8.00 22.60 -0.44
C PRO A 90 -7.02 21.44 -0.22
N VAL A 91 -6.81 21.00 1.02
CA VAL A 91 -5.77 20.03 1.41
C VAL A 91 -6.33 18.64 1.71
N LEU A 92 -7.66 18.45 1.70
CA LEU A 92 -8.24 17.12 1.94
C LEU A 92 -8.21 16.32 0.63
N ASN A 93 -7.19 15.47 0.49
CA ASN A 93 -7.17 14.42 -0.52
C ASN A 93 -8.43 13.56 -0.39
N GLY A 94 -9.01 13.18 -1.53
CA GLY A 94 -10.16 12.26 -1.57
C GLY A 94 -9.82 10.88 -1.03
N SER A 95 -10.81 9.99 -1.04
CA SER A 95 -10.54 8.57 -0.83
C SER A 95 -9.52 8.08 -1.86
N GLN A 96 -8.51 7.37 -1.40
CA GLN A 96 -7.46 6.78 -2.21
C GLN A 96 -7.35 5.29 -1.88
N PHE A 97 -6.86 4.50 -2.83
CA PHE A 97 -6.42 3.13 -2.60
C PHE A 97 -5.06 2.95 -3.26
N ALA A 98 -4.32 1.94 -2.82
CA ALA A 98 -3.06 1.54 -3.42
C ALA A 98 -3.01 0.02 -3.49
N ILE A 99 -2.34 -0.50 -4.51
CA ILE A 99 -2.10 -1.93 -4.71
C ILE A 99 -0.60 -2.18 -4.58
N ALA A 100 -0.21 -3.30 -3.96
CA ALA A 100 1.19 -3.72 -3.88
C ALA A 100 1.32 -5.17 -4.36
N ALA A 101 2.18 -5.40 -5.36
CA ALA A 101 2.32 -6.72 -5.96
C ALA A 101 3.36 -7.60 -5.22
N PRO A 102 2.94 -8.75 -4.67
CA PRO A 102 3.87 -9.68 -4.00
C PRO A 102 4.64 -10.57 -4.99
N TYR A 103 4.16 -10.70 -6.23
CA TYR A 103 4.69 -11.57 -7.27
C TYR A 103 4.97 -10.80 -8.57
N HIS A 104 5.82 -11.38 -9.43
CA HIS A 104 6.01 -10.89 -10.79
C HIS A 104 4.78 -11.20 -11.66
N ASP A 105 4.59 -10.42 -12.72
CA ASP A 105 3.51 -10.61 -13.68
C ASP A 105 2.10 -10.70 -13.03
N THR A 106 1.89 -9.94 -11.96
CA THR A 106 0.58 -9.84 -11.28
C THR A 106 -0.35 -9.00 -12.14
N VAL A 107 -1.36 -9.63 -12.75
CA VAL A 107 -2.38 -8.95 -13.55
C VAL A 107 -3.53 -8.54 -12.64
N ILE A 108 -3.84 -7.24 -12.60
CA ILE A 108 -4.95 -6.70 -11.81
C ILE A 108 -5.93 -6.00 -12.73
N GLU A 109 -7.20 -6.40 -12.65
CA GLU A 109 -8.32 -5.68 -13.23
C GLU A 109 -8.93 -4.74 -12.17
N ILE A 110 -9.13 -3.48 -12.54
CA ILE A 110 -9.71 -2.46 -11.68
C ILE A 110 -11.00 -1.98 -12.35
N ASP A 111 -12.13 -2.11 -11.65
CA ASP A 111 -13.44 -1.63 -12.07
C ASP A 111 -13.90 -0.47 -11.15
N PRO A 112 -13.77 0.79 -11.59
CA PRO A 112 -14.18 1.94 -10.79
C PRO A 112 -15.70 2.11 -10.75
N SER A 113 -16.33 1.76 -9.61
CA SER A 113 -17.76 2.07 -9.36
C SER A 113 -18.05 3.58 -9.26
N THR A 114 -17.02 4.40 -9.05
CA THR A 114 -17.01 5.87 -9.15
C THR A 114 -15.76 6.30 -9.91
N GLY A 115 -15.82 7.45 -10.59
CA GLY A 115 -14.65 7.99 -11.30
C GLY A 115 -13.53 8.36 -10.33
N THR A 116 -12.29 8.08 -10.72
CA THR A 116 -11.07 8.57 -10.06
C THR A 116 -10.63 9.89 -10.69
N THR A 117 -9.48 10.45 -10.30
CA THR A 117 -8.93 11.67 -10.91
C THR A 117 -8.78 11.55 -12.44
N THR A 118 -8.36 10.39 -12.92
CA THR A 118 -7.95 10.16 -14.32
C THR A 118 -8.77 9.09 -15.04
N ARG A 119 -9.59 8.31 -14.32
CA ARG A 119 -10.37 7.20 -14.89
C ARG A 119 -11.87 7.41 -14.67
N PRO A 120 -12.70 7.27 -15.72
CA PRO A 120 -14.15 7.37 -15.57
C PRO A 120 -14.72 6.17 -14.80
N SER A 121 -15.92 6.35 -14.25
CA SER A 121 -16.69 5.26 -13.64
C SER A 121 -17.16 4.25 -14.70
N GLY A 122 -17.15 2.96 -14.35
CA GLY A 122 -17.69 1.88 -15.19
C GLY A 122 -16.85 1.57 -16.43
N ASP A 123 -15.58 1.99 -16.44
CA ASP A 123 -14.60 1.66 -17.49
C ASP A 123 -13.46 0.84 -16.88
N PRO A 124 -13.59 -0.51 -16.84
CA PRO A 124 -12.57 -1.36 -16.28
C PRO A 124 -11.26 -1.29 -17.07
N PHE A 125 -10.15 -1.34 -16.35
CA PHE A 125 -8.82 -1.37 -16.97
C PHE A 125 -7.91 -2.37 -16.26
N THR A 126 -6.90 -2.82 -17.00
CA THR A 126 -5.92 -3.78 -16.50
C THR A 126 -4.56 -3.13 -16.33
N ILE A 127 -3.91 -3.43 -15.23
CA ILE A 127 -2.48 -3.15 -15.00
C ILE A 127 -1.73 -4.46 -14.77
N VAL A 128 -0.44 -4.46 -15.10
CA VAL A 128 0.47 -5.57 -14.80
C VAL A 128 1.56 -5.03 -13.89
N LEU A 129 1.65 -5.62 -12.70
CA LEU A 129 2.64 -5.25 -11.69
C LEU A 129 3.60 -6.41 -11.45
N ASN A 130 4.86 -6.07 -11.32
CA ASN A 130 5.89 -6.98 -10.89
C ASN A 130 6.12 -6.90 -9.38
N ARG A 131 6.81 -7.90 -8.82
CA ARG A 131 7.09 -7.92 -7.39
C ARG A 131 7.79 -6.63 -6.95
N GLY A 132 7.24 -6.01 -5.90
CA GLY A 132 7.77 -4.77 -5.35
C GLY A 132 7.23 -3.50 -5.99
N GLU A 133 6.39 -3.62 -7.04
CA GLU A 133 5.68 -2.50 -7.64
C GLU A 133 4.36 -2.23 -6.91
N THR A 134 3.97 -0.96 -6.94
CA THR A 134 2.69 -0.44 -6.47
C THR A 134 1.98 0.29 -7.59
N PHE A 135 0.67 0.47 -7.44
CA PHE A 135 -0.17 1.34 -8.25
C PHE A 135 -1.10 2.14 -7.34
#